data_AF-G0NGM5-F1
#
_entry.id   AF-G0NGM5-F1
#
_cell.length_a   1.000
_cell.length_b   1.000
_cell.length_c   1.000
_cell.angle_alpha   90.00
_cell.angle_beta   90.00
_cell.angle_gamma   90.00
#
_symmetry.space_group_name_H-M   'P 1'
#
loop_
_entity.id
_entity.type
_entity.pdbx_description
1 polymer ?
#
loop_
_entity_poly.entity_id
_entity_poly.type
_entity_poly.pdbx_seq_one_letter_code
_entity_poly.pdbx_strand_id
1 'polypeptide(L)'
;MAAVENSSDVQQAALKNPDAKTNESALIIKPKTLQDLHQLPLGEILKKVDMVEILDLALSSLIVRDAAISLRLSVASIKWMIIAPGHFVIHLVPMDPNQSRIIFKLAEDSSTIFHPACVNYKEVQIARSRSVFTVKCGSYFEEKVKLLDDLTKTILEIVKVKEFNFQSNAFVDFPFAITKSFGSYILSGGSLTSVQMRTMMEEISVDIFKLENVFYTDSGNEVFQLKHRDMQLPLPSRMCLQVLIDSKCEKLRITPKPEGFMVFERSWITRMMAQFTFSTSTDEDPMIQFCKKIVSELQRSGVVKQLEGWTIERSDGSKAVVHFELPNLCLNLID
;
A
#
# COMPACT_ATOMS: atom_id res chain seq x y z
N MET A 1 -69.27 30.25 -67.03
CA MET A 1 -67.91 29.76 -67.37
C MET A 1 -67.46 28.84 -66.25
N ALA A 2 -66.82 27.74 -66.63
CA ALA A 2 -66.28 26.62 -65.84
C ALA A 2 -65.84 26.96 -64.39
N ALA A 3 -66.30 26.20 -63.37
CA ALA A 3 -65.63 25.03 -62.74
C ALA A 3 -64.57 25.48 -61.70
N VAL A 4 -64.42 24.97 -60.48
CA VAL A 4 -64.31 23.60 -59.94
C VAL A 4 -64.28 23.71 -58.39
N GLU A 5 -65.02 22.81 -57.70
CA GLU A 5 -64.73 22.05 -56.45
C GLU A 5 -64.11 22.72 -55.20
N ASN A 6 -64.36 22.33 -53.94
CA ASN A 6 -65.17 21.28 -53.33
C ASN A 6 -65.26 21.53 -51.80
N SER A 7 -66.44 21.19 -51.22
CA SER A 7 -66.65 20.39 -49.99
C SER A 7 -66.00 20.81 -48.65
N SER A 8 -66.65 20.73 -47.49
CA SER A 8 -68.04 20.59 -47.03
C SER A 8 -67.98 20.65 -45.49
N ASP A 9 -69.06 21.13 -44.89
CA ASP A 9 -69.21 21.51 -43.49
C ASP A 9 -69.19 20.36 -42.47
N VAL A 10 -68.58 20.68 -41.32
CA VAL A 10 -69.09 20.55 -39.93
C VAL A 10 -70.19 19.51 -39.66
N GLN A 11 -69.96 18.63 -38.67
CA GLN A 11 -70.99 18.25 -37.70
C GLN A 11 -70.44 17.71 -36.37
N GLN A 12 -70.95 18.27 -35.27
CA GLN A 12 -70.88 17.76 -33.91
C GLN A 12 -71.77 16.51 -33.75
N ALA A 13 -71.41 15.59 -32.84
CA ALA A 13 -72.29 15.09 -31.77
C ALA A 13 -71.64 13.95 -30.97
N ALA A 14 -71.86 13.98 -29.65
CA ALA A 14 -71.53 12.94 -28.69
C ALA A 14 -72.47 11.74 -28.79
N LEU A 15 -71.96 10.50 -28.63
CA LEU A 15 -72.64 9.44 -27.87
C LEU A 15 -71.68 8.27 -27.56
N LYS A 16 -71.82 7.72 -26.36
CA LYS A 16 -71.07 6.63 -25.73
C LYS A 16 -71.08 5.32 -26.53
N ASN A 17 -69.96 4.58 -26.49
CA ASN A 17 -69.98 3.18 -26.07
C ASN A 17 -68.61 2.75 -25.48
N PRO A 18 -68.57 1.99 -24.37
CA PRO A 18 -67.35 1.63 -23.67
C PRO A 18 -66.95 0.19 -24.00
N ASP A 19 -66.09 -0.03 -24.97
CA ASP A 19 -65.42 -1.34 -25.15
C ASP A 19 -64.19 -1.16 -26.03
N ALA A 20 -63.12 -0.62 -25.43
CA ALA A 20 -61.78 -0.76 -25.95
C ALA A 20 -60.93 -1.31 -24.82
N LYS A 21 -60.92 -2.65 -24.69
CA LYS A 21 -59.87 -3.35 -23.96
C LYS A 21 -58.53 -2.89 -24.52
N THR A 22 -57.82 -2.17 -23.68
CA THR A 22 -56.38 -1.94 -23.69
C THR A 22 -55.66 -3.22 -24.11
N ASN A 23 -55.10 -3.23 -25.32
CA ASN A 23 -54.01 -4.12 -25.68
C ASN A 23 -52.78 -3.22 -25.94
N GLU A 24 -52.32 -2.56 -24.88
CA GLU A 24 -50.90 -2.23 -24.76
C GLU A 24 -50.17 -3.56 -24.54
N SER A 25 -49.89 -4.28 -25.63
CA SER A 25 -48.81 -5.25 -25.62
C SER A 25 -47.52 -4.47 -25.50
N ALA A 26 -47.16 -4.09 -24.27
CA ALA A 26 -45.81 -3.68 -23.93
C ALA A 26 -44.89 -4.80 -24.43
N LEU A 27 -44.13 -4.51 -25.50
CA LEU A 27 -43.05 -5.38 -25.95
C LEU A 27 -42.10 -5.53 -24.77
N ILE A 28 -42.16 -6.66 -24.07
CA ILE A 28 -41.16 -7.03 -23.08
C ILE A 28 -39.89 -7.35 -23.88
N ILE A 29 -39.09 -6.31 -24.13
CA ILE A 29 -37.75 -6.47 -24.69
C ILE A 29 -36.95 -7.21 -23.62
N LYS A 30 -36.69 -8.49 -23.84
CA LYS A 30 -35.81 -9.26 -22.97
C LYS A 30 -34.40 -8.65 -23.07
N PRO A 31 -33.78 -8.27 -21.95
CA PRO A 31 -32.40 -7.79 -21.94
C PRO A 31 -31.51 -8.87 -22.55
N LYS A 32 -30.66 -8.48 -23.52
CA LYS A 32 -29.79 -9.42 -24.24
C LYS A 32 -28.43 -9.56 -23.54
N THR A 33 -28.05 -8.55 -22.76
CA THR A 33 -26.80 -8.51 -22.00
C THR A 33 -27.04 -8.02 -20.57
N LEU A 34 -26.08 -8.25 -19.68
CA LEU A 34 -26.14 -7.73 -18.29
C LEU A 34 -26.21 -6.20 -18.23
N GLN A 35 -25.70 -5.51 -19.26
CA GLN A 35 -25.69 -4.05 -19.35
C GLN A 35 -27.08 -3.47 -19.61
N ASP A 36 -27.99 -4.27 -20.17
CA ASP A 36 -29.37 -3.88 -20.46
C ASP A 36 -30.29 -4.00 -19.23
N LEU A 37 -29.77 -4.50 -18.10
CA LEU A 37 -30.53 -4.66 -16.87
C LEU A 37 -30.56 -3.37 -16.04
N HIS A 38 -31.72 -3.07 -15.46
CA HIS A 38 -31.80 -2.07 -14.40
C HIS A 38 -30.93 -2.46 -13.19
N GLN A 39 -30.47 -1.45 -12.42
CA GLN A 39 -29.53 -1.62 -11.32
C GLN A 39 -29.98 -2.64 -10.25
N LEU A 40 -31.28 -2.68 -9.92
CA LEU A 40 -31.81 -3.58 -8.89
C LEU A 40 -31.68 -5.07 -9.28
N PRO A 41 -32.21 -5.55 -10.42
CA PRO A 41 -31.97 -6.91 -10.89
C PRO A 41 -30.49 -7.27 -11.04
N LEU A 42 -29.67 -6.33 -11.54
CA LEU A 42 -28.24 -6.54 -11.72
C LEU A 42 -27.54 -6.78 -10.38
N GLY A 43 -27.85 -5.99 -9.35
CA GLY A 43 -27.29 -6.16 -8.01
C GLY A 43 -27.62 -7.53 -7.39
N GLU A 44 -28.85 -8.01 -7.55
CA GLU A 44 -29.26 -9.34 -7.05
C GLU A 44 -28.54 -10.49 -7.76
N ILE A 45 -28.22 -10.33 -9.05
CA ILE A 45 -27.39 -11.29 -9.79
C ILE A 45 -25.97 -11.26 -9.24
N LEU A 46 -25.36 -10.08 -9.14
CA LEU A 46 -23.97 -9.94 -8.71
C LEU A 46 -23.73 -10.46 -7.28
N LYS A 47 -24.73 -10.41 -6.39
CA LYS A 47 -24.63 -11.04 -5.05
C LYS A 47 -24.35 -12.55 -5.09
N LYS A 48 -24.66 -13.22 -6.21
CA LYS A 48 -24.43 -14.67 -6.40
C LYS A 48 -23.16 -14.96 -7.21
N VAL A 49 -22.50 -13.92 -7.71
CA VAL A 49 -21.28 -14.03 -8.50
C VAL A 49 -20.09 -13.92 -7.55
N ASP A 50 -19.01 -14.66 -7.84
CA ASP A 50 -17.81 -14.57 -7.03
C ASP A 50 -17.09 -13.22 -7.26
N MET A 51 -16.24 -12.84 -6.30
CA MET A 51 -15.58 -11.53 -6.32
C MET A 51 -14.67 -11.32 -7.54
N VAL A 52 -14.02 -12.39 -8.03
CA VAL A 52 -13.11 -12.29 -9.18
C VAL A 52 -13.93 -11.93 -10.42
N GLU A 53 -15.04 -12.62 -10.63
CA GLU A 53 -15.93 -12.38 -11.75
C GLU A 53 -16.63 -11.01 -11.65
N ILE A 54 -17.00 -10.55 -10.45
CA ILE A 54 -17.52 -9.17 -10.27
C ILE A 54 -16.48 -8.14 -10.68
N LEU A 55 -15.22 -8.30 -10.27
CA LEU A 55 -14.14 -7.37 -10.62
C LEU A 55 -13.88 -7.36 -12.13
N ASP A 56 -13.88 -8.53 -12.78
CA ASP A 56 -13.72 -8.64 -14.23
C ASP A 56 -14.82 -7.85 -14.96
N LEU A 57 -16.08 -8.09 -14.60
CA LEU A 57 -17.22 -7.41 -15.21
C LEU A 57 -17.24 -5.90 -14.92
N ALA A 58 -16.89 -5.48 -13.71
CA ALA A 58 -16.85 -4.06 -13.31
C ALA A 58 -15.71 -3.28 -13.99
N LEU A 59 -14.63 -3.97 -14.36
CA LEU A 59 -13.56 -3.39 -15.18
C LEU A 59 -13.99 -3.29 -16.65
N SER A 60 -14.78 -4.23 -17.17
CA SER A 60 -15.28 -4.21 -18.54
C SER A 60 -16.50 -3.30 -18.77
N SER A 61 -17.26 -2.92 -17.73
CA SER A 61 -18.48 -2.14 -17.88
C SER A 61 -18.73 -1.18 -16.72
N LEU A 62 -18.90 0.11 -17.05
CA LEU A 62 -19.24 1.15 -16.06
C LEU A 62 -20.60 0.89 -15.39
N ILE A 63 -21.59 0.36 -16.12
CA ILE A 63 -22.91 0.02 -15.55
C ILE A 63 -22.77 -1.08 -14.48
N VAL A 64 -21.95 -2.09 -14.77
CA VAL A 64 -21.70 -3.17 -13.79
C VAL A 64 -20.86 -2.65 -12.62
N ARG A 65 -19.94 -1.71 -12.86
CA ARG A 65 -19.16 -1.07 -11.79
C ARG A 65 -20.05 -0.40 -10.76
N ASP A 66 -21.02 0.41 -11.17
CA ASP A 66 -21.93 1.10 -10.25
C ASP A 66 -22.72 0.10 -9.38
N ALA A 67 -23.16 -1.00 -9.98
CA ALA A 67 -23.82 -2.08 -9.25
C ALA A 67 -22.85 -2.80 -8.29
N ALA A 68 -21.60 -3.03 -8.70
CA ALA A 68 -20.56 -3.66 -7.87
C ALA A 68 -20.19 -2.80 -6.66
N ILE A 69 -20.06 -1.47 -6.83
CA ILE A 69 -19.83 -0.52 -5.74
C ILE A 69 -20.93 -0.66 -4.67
N SER A 70 -22.18 -0.83 -5.11
CA SER A 70 -23.34 -0.97 -4.21
C SER A 70 -23.34 -2.27 -3.39
N LEU A 71 -22.57 -3.29 -3.79
CA LEU A 71 -22.43 -4.55 -3.05
C LEU A 71 -21.58 -4.42 -1.78
N ARG A 72 -20.80 -3.33 -1.65
CA ARG A 72 -19.91 -3.09 -0.51
C ARG A 72 -18.97 -4.27 -0.22
N LEU A 73 -18.39 -4.81 -1.29
CA LEU A 73 -17.44 -5.92 -1.19
C LEU A 73 -16.30 -5.56 -0.23
N SER A 74 -15.78 -6.55 0.49
CA SER A 74 -14.72 -6.33 1.47
C SER A 74 -13.60 -7.34 1.30
N VAL A 75 -12.37 -6.87 1.43
CA VAL A 75 -11.14 -7.69 1.40
C VAL A 75 -10.39 -7.52 2.72
N ALA A 76 -9.68 -8.58 3.13
CA ALA A 76 -8.87 -8.57 4.34
C ALA A 76 -7.71 -7.59 4.19
N SER A 77 -7.01 -7.63 3.05
CA SER A 77 -5.93 -6.69 2.79
C SER A 77 -5.67 -6.44 1.32
N ILE A 78 -5.04 -5.30 1.04
CA ILE A 78 -4.37 -5.01 -0.23
C ILE A 78 -2.87 -4.96 0.02
N LYS A 79 -2.09 -5.54 -0.89
CA LYS A 79 -0.63 -5.42 -0.90
C LYS A 79 -0.14 -4.92 -2.23
N TRP A 80 0.51 -3.75 -2.23
CA TRP A 80 1.25 -3.28 -3.39
C TRP A 80 2.66 -3.87 -3.39
N MET A 81 3.11 -4.34 -4.55
CA MET A 81 4.45 -4.84 -4.77
C MET A 81 5.05 -4.19 -6.01
N ILE A 82 6.12 -3.43 -5.83
CA ILE A 82 6.82 -2.72 -6.91
C ILE A 82 8.28 -3.14 -6.91
N ILE A 83 8.65 -4.00 -7.84
CA ILE A 83 10.02 -4.48 -8.04
C ILE A 83 10.47 -3.95 -9.39
N ALA A 84 10.86 -2.67 -9.41
CA ALA A 84 11.32 -1.97 -10.60
C ALA A 84 12.66 -2.54 -11.12
N PRO A 85 12.86 -2.58 -12.45
CA PRO A 85 11.93 -2.15 -13.50
C PRO A 85 10.85 -3.18 -13.89
N GLY A 86 10.84 -4.36 -13.25
CA GLY A 86 10.09 -5.54 -13.69
C GLY A 86 8.64 -5.61 -13.23
N HIS A 87 8.40 -5.91 -11.95
CA HIS A 87 7.10 -6.38 -11.46
C HIS A 87 6.32 -5.30 -10.71
N PHE A 88 5.13 -4.97 -11.22
CA PHE A 88 4.18 -4.07 -10.57
C PHE A 88 2.90 -4.82 -10.33
N VAL A 89 2.56 -5.05 -9.07
CA VAL A 89 1.50 -5.98 -8.68
C VAL A 89 0.67 -5.43 -7.54
N ILE A 90 -0.64 -5.64 -7.59
CA ILE A 90 -1.58 -5.48 -6.48
C ILE A 90 -2.09 -6.87 -6.13
N HIS A 91 -1.92 -7.28 -4.88
CA HIS A 91 -2.61 -8.44 -4.32
C HIS A 91 -3.81 -7.98 -3.51
N LEU A 92 -4.98 -8.57 -3.78
CA LEU A 92 -6.12 -8.51 -2.89
C LEU A 92 -6.27 -9.86 -2.20
N VAL A 93 -6.34 -9.82 -0.87
CA VAL A 93 -6.58 -10.99 -0.04
C VAL A 93 -8.05 -10.99 0.37
N PRO A 94 -8.86 -11.94 -0.08
CA PRO A 94 -10.27 -12.02 0.32
C PRO A 94 -10.44 -12.18 1.83
N MET A 95 -11.64 -11.89 2.33
CA MET A 95 -12.00 -12.09 3.74
C MET A 95 -12.02 -13.56 4.16
N ASP A 96 -12.37 -14.46 3.24
CA ASP A 96 -12.32 -15.90 3.45
C ASP A 96 -10.91 -16.43 3.14
N PRO A 97 -10.20 -17.02 4.13
CA PRO A 97 -8.84 -17.52 3.93
C PRO A 97 -8.76 -18.70 2.94
N ASN A 98 -9.89 -19.36 2.64
CA ASN A 98 -9.93 -20.45 1.65
C ASN A 98 -10.02 -19.94 0.20
N GLN A 99 -10.36 -18.65 0.01
CA GLN A 99 -10.39 -18.06 -1.32
C GLN A 99 -8.99 -17.69 -1.79
N SER A 100 -8.72 -17.97 -3.06
CA SER A 100 -7.44 -17.61 -3.67
C SER A 100 -7.28 -16.09 -3.73
N ARG A 101 -6.04 -15.63 -3.58
CA ARG A 101 -5.69 -14.22 -3.76
C ARG A 101 -6.02 -13.76 -5.18
N ILE A 102 -6.49 -12.54 -5.30
CA ILE A 102 -6.73 -11.87 -6.57
C ILE A 102 -5.50 -11.02 -6.87
N ILE A 103 -4.94 -11.18 -8.06
CA ILE A 103 -3.65 -10.57 -8.42
C ILE A 103 -3.89 -9.69 -9.64
N PHE A 104 -3.59 -8.41 -9.52
CA PHE A 104 -3.46 -7.52 -10.67
C PHE A 104 -1.99 -7.27 -10.93
N LYS A 105 -1.50 -7.59 -12.12
CA LYS A 105 -0.11 -7.33 -12.51
C LYS A 105 -0.06 -6.47 -13.77
N LEU A 106 0.91 -5.57 -13.84
CA LEU A 106 1.19 -4.82 -15.06
C LEU A 106 2.18 -5.60 -15.93
N ALA A 107 1.91 -5.73 -17.22
CA ALA A 107 2.82 -6.33 -18.19
C ALA A 107 2.55 -5.79 -19.60
N GLU A 108 3.57 -5.81 -20.45
CA GLU A 108 3.44 -5.44 -21.87
C GLU A 108 2.68 -6.52 -22.66
N ASP A 109 2.92 -7.79 -22.30
CA ASP A 109 2.35 -8.98 -22.93
C ASP A 109 1.64 -9.91 -21.92
N SER A 110 0.74 -10.73 -22.45
CA SER A 110 0.01 -11.77 -21.70
C SER A 110 -0.06 -13.06 -22.51
N SER A 111 -0.14 -14.20 -21.83
CA SER A 111 -0.41 -15.50 -22.45
C SER A 111 -1.88 -15.64 -22.90
N THR A 112 -2.76 -14.74 -22.45
CA THR A 112 -4.16 -14.67 -22.85
C THR A 112 -4.44 -13.39 -23.63
N ILE A 113 -5.51 -13.39 -24.42
CA ILE A 113 -5.89 -12.25 -25.26
C ILE A 113 -6.30 -11.07 -24.37
N PHE A 114 -5.82 -9.89 -24.73
CA PHE A 114 -6.24 -8.63 -24.12
C PHE A 114 -7.61 -8.21 -24.63
N HIS A 115 -8.48 -7.82 -23.70
CA HIS A 115 -9.80 -7.28 -23.97
C HIS A 115 -9.90 -5.83 -23.46
N PRO A 116 -10.78 -5.00 -24.05
CA PRO A 116 -11.03 -3.65 -23.56
C PRO A 116 -11.55 -3.67 -22.11
N ALA A 117 -11.02 -2.78 -21.30
CA ALA A 117 -11.45 -2.53 -19.93
C ALA A 117 -11.28 -1.05 -19.60
N CYS A 118 -11.75 -0.65 -18.44
CA CYS A 118 -11.73 0.72 -17.98
C CYS A 118 -11.10 0.80 -16.59
N VAL A 119 -10.08 1.64 -16.44
CA VAL A 119 -9.39 1.91 -15.17
C VAL A 119 -9.34 3.42 -14.97
N ASN A 120 -9.86 3.90 -13.85
CA ASN A 120 -10.02 5.32 -13.52
C ASN A 120 -10.62 6.13 -14.69
N TYR A 121 -11.71 5.61 -15.25
CA TYR A 121 -12.45 6.18 -16.40
C TYR A 121 -11.63 6.29 -17.70
N LYS A 122 -10.47 5.62 -17.78
CA LYS A 122 -9.64 5.55 -18.99
C LYS A 122 -9.69 4.16 -19.58
N GLU A 123 -9.67 4.08 -20.90
CA GLU A 123 -9.57 2.81 -21.61
C GLU A 123 -8.20 2.18 -21.40
N VAL A 124 -8.21 0.90 -21.05
CA VAL A 124 -7.02 0.05 -20.91
C VAL A 124 -7.31 -1.31 -21.51
N GLN A 125 -6.29 -2.14 -21.60
CA GLN A 125 -6.41 -3.52 -22.05
C GLN A 125 -6.12 -4.46 -20.88
N ILE A 126 -7.02 -5.42 -20.62
CA ILE A 126 -6.85 -6.41 -19.55
C ILE A 126 -7.00 -7.81 -20.13
N ALA A 127 -6.15 -8.72 -19.68
CA ALA A 127 -6.24 -10.14 -19.96
C ALA A 127 -6.37 -10.89 -18.63
N ARG A 128 -7.37 -11.77 -18.52
CA ARG A 128 -7.60 -12.54 -17.29
C ARG A 128 -7.18 -14.00 -17.46
N SER A 129 -6.61 -14.57 -16.40
CA SER A 129 -6.44 -16.00 -16.23
C SER A 129 -6.78 -16.36 -14.79
N ARG A 130 -7.96 -16.94 -14.56
CA ARG A 130 -8.50 -17.24 -13.21
C ARG A 130 -8.54 -15.96 -12.35
N SER A 131 -7.87 -15.95 -11.20
CA SER A 131 -7.78 -14.80 -10.28
C SER A 131 -6.63 -13.83 -10.60
N VAL A 132 -5.96 -14.01 -11.75
CA VAL A 132 -4.87 -13.13 -12.18
C VAL A 132 -5.33 -12.26 -13.35
N PHE A 133 -5.31 -10.95 -13.11
CA PHE A 133 -5.58 -9.90 -14.08
C PHE A 133 -4.25 -9.31 -14.54
N THR A 134 -3.99 -9.37 -15.84
CA THR A 134 -2.85 -8.72 -16.47
C THR A 134 -3.34 -7.45 -17.12
N VAL A 135 -2.92 -6.29 -16.61
CA VAL A 135 -3.25 -4.99 -17.19
C VAL A 135 -2.09 -4.59 -18.11
N LYS A 136 -2.42 -4.29 -19.36
CA LYS A 136 -1.41 -3.88 -20.34
C LYS A 136 -0.81 -2.54 -19.95
N CYS A 137 0.51 -2.44 -19.98
CA CYS A 137 1.23 -1.20 -19.66
C CYS A 137 2.33 -0.90 -20.69
N GLY A 138 2.80 0.34 -20.75
CA GLY A 138 4.06 0.68 -21.43
C GLY A 138 5.30 0.25 -20.65
N SER A 139 6.47 0.61 -21.17
CA SER A 139 7.78 0.22 -20.63
C SER A 139 8.33 1.19 -19.58
N TYR A 140 7.86 2.43 -19.55
CA TYR A 140 8.35 3.49 -18.67
C TYR A 140 7.88 3.34 -17.22
N PHE A 141 8.76 3.66 -16.26
CA PHE A 141 8.51 3.51 -14.82
C PHE A 141 7.34 4.38 -14.35
N GLU A 142 7.35 5.67 -14.72
CA GLU A 142 6.35 6.66 -14.29
C GLU A 142 4.95 6.30 -14.82
N GLU A 143 4.89 5.77 -16.04
CA GLU A 143 3.65 5.28 -16.65
C GLU A 143 3.09 4.09 -15.87
N LYS A 144 3.94 3.11 -15.52
CA LYS A 144 3.56 1.96 -14.70
C LYS A 144 3.07 2.37 -13.32
N VAL A 145 3.76 3.31 -12.65
CA VAL A 145 3.34 3.83 -11.35
C VAL A 145 1.98 4.53 -11.44
N LYS A 146 1.79 5.39 -12.46
CA LYS A 146 0.50 6.08 -12.68
C LYS A 146 -0.63 5.09 -12.97
N LEU A 147 -0.39 4.08 -13.80
CA LEU A 147 -1.39 3.05 -14.09
C LEU A 147 -1.71 2.21 -12.85
N LEU A 148 -0.71 1.92 -12.00
CA LEU A 148 -0.92 1.21 -10.73
C LEU A 148 -1.78 2.05 -9.75
N ASP A 149 -1.55 3.36 -9.68
CA ASP A 149 -2.36 4.30 -8.90
C ASP A 149 -3.81 4.36 -9.42
N ASP A 150 -3.99 4.56 -10.73
CA ASP A 150 -5.31 4.57 -11.38
C ASP A 150 -6.07 3.25 -11.14
N LEU A 151 -5.38 2.12 -11.25
CA LEU A 151 -5.94 0.79 -10.97
C LEU A 151 -6.32 0.64 -9.49
N THR A 152 -5.45 1.11 -8.59
CA THR A 152 -5.71 1.08 -7.16
C THR A 152 -6.97 1.87 -6.81
N LYS A 153 -7.12 3.09 -7.33
CA LYS A 153 -8.33 3.92 -7.13
C LYS A 153 -9.59 3.20 -7.60
N THR A 154 -9.55 2.62 -8.80
CA THR A 154 -10.68 1.86 -9.36
C THR A 154 -11.07 0.66 -8.49
N ILE A 155 -10.07 -0.08 -7.99
CA ILE A 155 -10.32 -1.22 -7.10
C ILE A 155 -10.96 -0.74 -5.79
N LEU A 156 -10.44 0.34 -5.20
CA LEU A 156 -10.92 0.87 -3.91
C LEU A 156 -12.31 1.53 -3.99
N GLU A 157 -12.77 1.92 -5.19
CA GLU A 157 -14.18 2.29 -5.40
C GLU A 157 -15.09 1.08 -5.18
N ILE A 158 -14.66 -0.11 -5.61
CA ILE A 158 -15.46 -1.33 -5.61
C ILE A 158 -15.34 -2.10 -4.29
N VAL A 159 -14.14 -2.14 -3.70
CA VAL A 159 -13.85 -2.96 -2.51
C VAL A 159 -13.41 -2.11 -1.32
N LYS A 160 -13.97 -2.41 -0.15
CA LYS A 160 -13.50 -1.90 1.14
C LYS A 160 -12.34 -2.76 1.64
N VAL A 161 -11.26 -2.12 2.06
CA VAL A 161 -10.04 -2.78 2.54
C VAL A 161 -9.93 -2.59 4.05
N LYS A 162 -9.54 -3.65 4.79
CA LYS A 162 -9.25 -3.56 6.22
C LYS A 162 -7.81 -3.16 6.52
N GLU A 163 -6.86 -3.72 5.77
CA GLU A 163 -5.43 -3.51 6.02
C GLU A 163 -4.67 -3.22 4.71
N PHE A 164 -3.72 -2.28 4.79
CA PHE A 164 -2.86 -1.88 3.68
C PHE A 164 -1.43 -2.34 3.91
N ASN A 165 -0.83 -2.94 2.88
CA ASN A 165 0.54 -3.45 2.93
C ASN A 165 1.33 -2.96 1.72
N PHE A 166 2.59 -2.65 1.90
CA PHE A 166 3.45 -2.11 0.84
C PHE A 166 4.81 -2.78 0.82
N GLN A 167 5.27 -3.16 -0.37
CA GLN A 167 6.61 -3.66 -0.61
C GLN A 167 7.16 -3.06 -1.90
N SER A 168 8.32 -2.41 -1.85
CA SER A 168 8.93 -1.85 -3.05
C SER A 168 10.44 -1.87 -3.02
N ASN A 169 11.08 -1.82 -4.18
CA ASN A 169 12.50 -1.49 -4.31
C ASN A 169 12.79 -0.07 -4.83
N ALA A 170 11.74 0.71 -5.06
CA ALA A 170 11.78 2.10 -5.46
C ALA A 170 10.81 2.93 -4.60
N PHE A 171 11.19 4.13 -4.21
CA PHE A 171 10.28 5.01 -3.50
C PHE A 171 9.15 5.45 -4.44
N VAL A 172 7.90 5.25 -4.02
CA VAL A 172 6.70 5.82 -4.66
C VAL A 172 5.77 6.35 -3.57
N ASP A 173 5.07 7.44 -3.86
CA ASP A 173 4.31 8.20 -2.88
C ASP A 173 2.79 8.05 -3.01
N PHE A 174 2.28 7.58 -4.15
CA PHE A 174 0.84 7.40 -4.36
C PHE A 174 0.11 6.61 -3.25
N PRO A 175 0.70 5.57 -2.60
CA PRO A 175 0.01 4.86 -1.52
C PRO A 175 -0.32 5.78 -0.34
N PHE A 176 0.46 6.83 -0.11
CA PHE A 176 0.26 7.79 0.98
C PHE A 176 -0.92 8.74 0.74
N ALA A 177 -1.36 8.89 -0.51
CA ALA A 177 -2.60 9.58 -0.84
C ALA A 177 -3.85 8.73 -0.54
N ILE A 178 -3.68 7.41 -0.44
CA ILE A 178 -4.74 6.44 -0.18
C ILE A 178 -4.88 6.16 1.31
N THR A 179 -3.76 5.94 2.00
CA THR A 179 -3.75 5.65 3.44
C THR A 179 -2.47 6.16 4.10
N LYS A 180 -2.58 6.55 5.38
CA LYS A 180 -1.43 6.84 6.24
C LYS A 180 -1.17 5.70 7.26
N SER A 181 -1.98 4.64 7.25
CA SER A 181 -1.87 3.49 8.16
C SER A 181 -1.62 2.20 7.37
N PHE A 182 -0.58 1.45 7.76
CA PHE A 182 -0.13 0.24 7.10
C PHE A 182 0.11 -0.88 8.11
N GLY A 183 -0.27 -2.11 7.77
CA GLY A 183 0.15 -3.30 8.53
C GLY A 183 1.63 -3.60 8.29
N SER A 184 2.08 -3.48 7.05
CA SER A 184 3.51 -3.58 6.71
C SER A 184 3.95 -2.60 5.64
N TYR A 185 5.14 -2.04 5.81
CA TYR A 185 5.79 -1.17 4.84
C TYR A 185 7.25 -1.60 4.68
N ILE A 186 7.60 -2.11 3.51
CA ILE A 186 8.92 -2.63 3.20
C ILE A 186 9.48 -1.89 2.00
N LEU A 187 10.64 -1.24 2.16
CA LEU A 187 11.38 -0.61 1.07
C LEU A 187 12.80 -1.15 1.01
N SER A 188 13.17 -1.75 -0.13
CA SER A 188 14.45 -2.40 -0.34
C SER A 188 15.26 -1.75 -1.48
N GLY A 189 16.32 -1.02 -1.16
CA GLY A 189 17.19 -0.37 -2.14
C GLY A 189 16.75 1.05 -2.52
N GLY A 190 17.56 1.68 -3.37
CA GLY A 190 17.39 3.07 -3.78
C GLY A 190 18.05 4.09 -2.85
N SER A 191 18.04 5.36 -3.29
CA SER A 191 18.45 6.51 -2.49
C SER A 191 17.21 7.29 -2.04
N LEU A 192 17.13 7.62 -0.76
CA LEU A 192 16.08 8.48 -0.22
C LEU A 192 16.60 9.88 0.04
N THR A 193 15.76 10.87 -0.25
CA THR A 193 15.94 12.24 0.21
C THR A 193 15.46 12.41 1.66
N SER A 194 15.87 13.48 2.33
CA SER A 194 15.35 13.88 3.65
C SER A 194 13.82 13.91 3.70
N VAL A 195 13.20 14.47 2.66
CA VAL A 195 11.74 14.62 2.60
C VAL A 195 11.06 13.26 2.54
N GLN A 196 11.55 12.35 1.70
CA GLN A 196 10.98 11.00 1.57
C GLN A 196 11.14 10.19 2.86
N MET A 197 12.31 10.28 3.50
CA MET A 197 12.56 9.65 4.78
C MET A 197 11.62 10.20 5.86
N ARG A 198 11.46 11.53 5.94
CA ARG A 198 10.55 12.19 6.88
C ARG A 198 9.12 11.71 6.72
N THR A 199 8.61 11.68 5.49
CA THR A 199 7.26 11.18 5.21
C THR A 199 7.06 9.75 5.72
N MET A 200 8.02 8.85 5.45
CA MET A 200 7.93 7.46 5.91
C MET A 200 8.11 7.28 7.41
N MET A 201 8.89 8.12 8.08
CA MET A 201 9.19 7.99 9.51
C MET A 201 8.17 8.71 10.39
N GLU A 202 7.66 9.85 9.94
CA GLU A 202 6.91 10.80 10.77
C GLU A 202 5.45 10.99 10.34
N GLU A 203 5.10 10.78 9.06
CA GLU A 203 3.72 11.03 8.61
C GLU A 203 2.85 9.77 8.58
N ILE A 204 3.42 8.60 8.33
CA ILE A 204 2.68 7.34 8.30
C ILE A 204 2.72 6.65 9.67
N SER A 205 1.87 5.64 9.86
CA SER A 205 1.85 4.74 10.99
C SER A 205 1.89 3.32 10.47
N VAL A 206 2.88 2.56 10.93
CA VAL A 206 3.15 1.21 10.42
C VAL A 206 3.33 0.24 11.58
N ASP A 207 2.69 -0.92 11.50
CA ASP A 207 2.93 -1.99 12.47
C ASP A 207 4.30 -2.62 12.22
N ILE A 208 4.62 -3.01 10.99
CA ILE A 208 5.93 -3.56 10.60
C ILE A 208 6.59 -2.69 9.52
N PHE A 209 7.55 -1.87 9.93
CA PHE A 209 8.34 -1.00 9.06
C PHE A 209 9.72 -1.58 8.78
N LYS A 210 10.09 -1.72 7.52
CA LYS A 210 11.38 -2.29 7.12
C LYS A 210 12.04 -1.49 6.00
N LEU A 211 13.26 -1.03 6.25
CA LEU A 211 14.16 -0.51 5.23
C LEU A 211 15.31 -1.51 5.04
N GLU A 212 15.63 -1.87 3.80
CA GLU A 212 16.72 -2.77 3.46
C GLU A 212 17.58 -2.15 2.37
N ASN A 213 18.91 -2.18 2.51
CA ASN A 213 19.83 -1.72 1.46
C ASN A 213 19.65 -0.27 0.97
N VAL A 214 18.81 0.53 1.62
CA VAL A 214 18.54 1.92 1.25
C VAL A 214 19.74 2.81 1.56
N PHE A 215 20.02 3.76 0.67
CA PHE A 215 21.03 4.79 0.85
C PHE A 215 20.37 6.14 1.16
N TYR A 216 21.06 6.95 1.94
CA TYR A 216 20.61 8.30 2.25
C TYR A 216 21.67 9.28 1.76
N THR A 217 21.32 10.07 0.75
CA THR A 217 22.25 10.92 0.00
C THR A 217 22.54 12.24 0.70
N ASP A 218 21.58 12.78 1.43
CA ASP A 218 21.73 14.10 2.07
C ASP A 218 22.68 13.99 3.24
N SER A 219 23.56 14.97 3.47
CA SER A 219 24.67 14.96 4.44
C SER A 219 24.37 15.63 5.81
N GLY A 220 23.11 15.99 6.09
CA GLY A 220 22.70 16.73 7.29
C GLY A 220 22.51 15.93 8.60
N ASN A 221 22.57 16.63 9.73
CA ASN A 221 22.27 16.13 11.10
C ASN A 221 20.77 15.91 11.34
N GLU A 222 20.01 15.47 10.33
CA GLU A 222 18.58 15.28 10.48
C GLU A 222 18.28 14.11 11.42
N VAL A 223 17.48 14.42 12.44
CA VAL A 223 16.97 13.48 13.43
C VAL A 223 15.52 13.17 13.05
N PHE A 224 15.23 11.89 12.85
CA PHE A 224 13.89 11.39 12.55
C PHE A 224 13.29 10.71 13.79
N GLN A 225 11.99 10.87 13.99
CA GLN A 225 11.31 10.16 15.07
C GLN A 225 11.15 8.67 14.75
N LEU A 226 11.61 7.79 15.64
CA LEU A 226 11.39 6.35 15.54
C LEU A 226 10.08 6.02 16.25
N LYS A 227 8.96 5.94 15.51
CA LYS A 227 7.63 5.79 16.11
C LYS A 227 6.82 4.57 15.68
N HIS A 228 7.26 3.84 14.66
CA HIS A 228 6.53 2.65 14.21
C HIS A 228 6.70 1.52 15.22
N ARG A 229 5.71 0.62 15.30
CA ARG A 229 5.65 -0.42 16.33
C ARG A 229 6.87 -1.35 16.24
N ASP A 230 7.02 -2.02 15.11
CA ASP A 230 8.20 -2.82 14.77
C ASP A 230 8.97 -2.13 13.64
N MET A 231 10.23 -1.82 13.90
CA MET A 231 11.13 -1.17 12.94
C MET A 231 12.33 -2.04 12.65
N GLN A 232 12.67 -2.16 11.38
CA GLN A 232 13.94 -2.69 10.91
C GLN A 232 14.59 -1.70 9.97
N LEU A 233 15.78 -1.20 10.34
CA LEU A 233 16.50 -0.18 9.61
C LEU A 233 17.90 -0.69 9.22
N PRO A 234 18.44 -0.30 8.06
CA PRO A 234 19.88 -0.43 7.82
C PRO A 234 20.59 0.50 8.80
N LEU A 235 21.79 0.13 9.27
CA LEU A 235 22.59 0.94 10.21
C LEU A 235 22.63 2.42 9.78
N PRO A 236 21.90 3.33 10.47
CA PRO A 236 21.82 4.71 10.05
C PRO A 236 23.10 5.40 10.51
N SER A 237 23.85 5.96 9.58
CA SER A 237 25.11 6.70 9.83
C SER A 237 24.97 7.89 10.76
N ARG A 238 23.74 8.22 11.17
CA ARG A 238 23.36 9.46 11.85
C ARG A 238 22.35 9.27 12.96
N MET A 239 21.98 8.03 13.28
CA MET A 239 21.16 7.81 14.46
C MET A 239 22.00 8.16 15.68
N CYS A 240 21.64 9.23 16.38
CA CYS A 240 22.26 9.58 17.65
C CYS A 240 21.58 8.79 18.78
N LEU A 241 22.30 8.59 19.88
CA LEU A 241 21.79 7.86 21.03
C LEU A 241 20.46 8.43 21.56
N GLN A 242 20.30 9.75 21.51
CA GLN A 242 19.07 10.41 21.96
C GLN A 242 17.84 9.93 21.17
N VAL A 243 17.98 9.68 19.87
CA VAL A 243 16.88 9.17 19.02
C VAL A 243 16.50 7.73 19.37
N LEU A 244 17.46 6.94 19.83
CA LEU A 244 17.20 5.60 20.36
C LEU A 244 16.48 5.66 21.71
N ILE A 245 16.91 6.56 22.60
CA ILE A 245 16.30 6.76 23.92
C ILE A 245 14.86 7.31 23.78
N ASP A 246 14.64 8.23 22.84
CA ASP A 246 13.34 8.85 22.55
C ASP A 246 12.50 8.04 21.56
N SER A 247 12.95 6.85 21.18
CA SER A 247 12.20 5.95 20.33
C SER A 247 10.87 5.60 21.00
N LYS A 248 9.80 5.56 20.21
CA LYS A 248 8.47 5.07 20.62
C LYS A 248 8.19 3.65 20.14
N CYS A 249 9.17 2.97 19.54
CA CYS A 249 9.02 1.64 18.97
C CYS A 249 8.85 0.59 20.05
N GLU A 250 8.03 -0.44 19.80
CA GLU A 250 8.03 -1.66 20.62
C GLU A 250 9.24 -2.53 20.30
N LYS A 251 9.66 -2.54 19.03
CA LYS A 251 10.78 -3.33 18.55
C LYS A 251 11.59 -2.56 17.52
N LEU A 252 12.90 -2.50 17.71
CA LEU A 252 13.83 -1.90 16.74
C LEU A 252 14.97 -2.86 16.43
N ARG A 253 15.15 -3.17 15.15
CA ARG A 253 16.22 -4.00 14.60
C ARG A 253 17.11 -3.16 13.71
N ILE A 254 18.40 -3.18 13.95
CA ILE A 254 19.38 -2.48 13.12
C ILE A 254 20.30 -3.51 12.49
N THR A 255 20.29 -3.57 11.17
CA THR A 255 21.10 -4.50 10.38
C THR A 255 22.24 -3.73 9.70
N PRO A 256 23.51 -4.02 10.01
CA PRO A 256 24.63 -3.35 9.34
C PRO A 256 24.86 -3.83 7.91
N LYS A 257 25.43 -2.95 7.08
CA LYS A 257 25.93 -3.32 5.75
C LYS A 257 27.33 -3.97 5.89
N PRO A 258 27.61 -5.06 5.15
CA PRO A 258 28.89 -5.76 5.25
C PRO A 258 30.10 -4.97 4.72
N GLU A 259 29.90 -4.10 3.72
CA GLU A 259 30.99 -3.31 3.14
C GLU A 259 31.18 -1.97 3.88
N GLY A 260 32.38 -1.77 4.44
CA GLY A 260 32.74 -0.54 5.16
C GLY A 260 32.34 -0.51 6.64
N PHE A 261 31.76 -1.60 7.17
CA PHE A 261 31.32 -1.76 8.56
C PHE A 261 32.36 -1.27 9.58
N MET A 262 33.61 -1.73 9.50
CA MET A 262 34.67 -1.38 10.46
C MET A 262 35.08 0.11 10.45
N VAL A 263 35.11 0.74 9.27
CA VAL A 263 35.51 2.16 9.13
C VAL A 263 34.36 3.07 9.54
N PHE A 264 33.14 2.66 9.17
CA PHE A 264 31.90 3.35 9.47
C PHE A 264 31.55 3.28 10.96
N GLU A 265 31.64 2.09 11.57
CA GLU A 265 31.49 1.90 13.00
C GLU A 265 32.45 2.82 13.74
N ARG A 266 33.74 2.82 13.41
CA ARG A 266 34.69 3.77 14.02
C ARG A 266 34.25 5.22 13.88
N SER A 267 33.74 5.66 12.73
CA SER A 267 33.30 7.06 12.55
C SER A 267 31.99 7.39 13.28
N TRP A 268 31.00 6.50 13.22
CA TRP A 268 29.72 6.64 13.92
C TRP A 268 29.91 6.57 15.42
N ILE A 269 30.69 5.59 15.90
CA ILE A 269 31.17 5.51 17.29
C ILE A 269 31.91 6.79 17.62
N THR A 270 32.92 7.23 16.85
CA THR A 270 33.65 8.48 17.15
C THR A 270 32.73 9.70 17.22
N ARG A 271 31.70 9.82 16.38
CA ARG A 271 30.73 10.94 16.45
C ARG A 271 29.78 10.85 17.64
N MET A 272 29.28 9.65 17.93
CA MET A 272 28.47 9.38 19.10
C MET A 272 29.28 9.59 20.39
N MET A 273 30.57 9.27 20.33
CA MET A 273 31.58 9.44 21.38
C MET A 273 32.10 10.87 21.49
N ALA A 274 32.08 11.68 20.43
CA ALA A 274 32.52 13.08 20.44
C ALA A 274 31.51 14.02 21.11
N GLN A 275 30.27 13.56 21.32
CA GLN A 275 29.30 14.24 22.19
C GLN A 275 29.66 14.12 23.68
N PHE A 276 30.76 13.45 23.99
CA PHE A 276 31.27 13.22 25.33
C PHE A 276 32.81 13.43 25.32
N THR A 277 33.38 13.89 26.42
CA THR A 277 34.83 14.15 26.51
C THR A 277 35.55 12.88 26.93
N PHE A 278 36.41 12.31 26.08
CA PHE A 278 37.08 11.05 26.38
C PHE A 278 38.54 10.97 25.91
N SER A 279 39.37 10.33 26.72
CA SER A 279 40.69 9.79 26.38
C SER A 279 40.59 8.28 26.11
N THR A 280 41.46 7.74 25.24
CA THR A 280 41.56 6.30 24.97
C THR A 280 43.02 5.87 24.91
N SER A 281 43.31 4.69 25.45
CA SER A 281 44.54 3.93 25.21
C SER A 281 44.15 2.46 25.05
N THR A 282 44.79 1.76 24.11
CA THR A 282 44.83 0.29 23.86
C THR A 282 44.13 -0.28 22.62
N ASP A 283 44.79 -1.30 22.06
CA ASP A 283 44.50 -2.11 20.85
C ASP A 283 43.52 -3.27 21.14
N GLU A 284 42.26 -3.00 21.49
CA GLU A 284 41.20 -4.03 21.48
C GLU A 284 40.27 -3.84 20.27
N ASP A 285 39.54 -4.90 19.91
CA ASP A 285 38.50 -4.85 18.86
C ASP A 285 37.53 -3.68 19.11
N PRO A 286 37.27 -2.80 18.12
CA PRO A 286 36.44 -1.62 18.28
C PRO A 286 35.02 -1.91 18.82
N MET A 287 34.45 -3.08 18.49
CA MET A 287 33.13 -3.48 18.98
C MET A 287 33.17 -3.93 20.44
N ILE A 288 34.25 -4.59 20.86
CA ILE A 288 34.44 -4.97 22.26
C ILE A 288 34.66 -3.71 23.11
N GLN A 289 35.45 -2.74 22.63
CA GLN A 289 35.62 -1.46 23.32
C GLN A 289 34.33 -0.65 23.37
N PHE A 290 33.56 -0.62 22.28
CA PHE A 290 32.26 0.04 22.23
C PHE A 290 31.28 -0.56 23.25
N CYS A 291 31.16 -1.89 23.28
CA CYS A 291 30.31 -2.59 24.24
C CYS A 291 30.74 -2.29 25.69
N LYS A 292 32.04 -2.40 26.01
CA LYS A 292 32.56 -2.10 27.36
C LYS A 292 32.29 -0.65 27.77
N LYS A 293 32.40 0.30 26.84
CA LYS A 293 32.28 1.73 27.13
C LYS A 293 30.82 2.19 27.23
N ILE A 294 29.93 1.66 26.39
CA ILE A 294 28.47 1.82 26.54
C ILE A 294 28.02 1.25 27.89
N VAL A 295 28.49 0.06 28.26
CA VAL A 295 28.21 -0.55 29.57
C VAL A 295 28.70 0.34 30.72
N SER A 296 29.90 0.93 30.61
CA SER A 296 30.44 1.84 31.63
C SER A 296 29.63 3.14 31.78
N GLU A 297 29.14 3.72 30.69
CA GLU A 297 28.34 4.96 30.75
C GLU A 297 26.92 4.68 31.24
N LEU A 298 26.30 3.58 30.81
CA LEU A 298 25.00 3.15 31.33
C LEU A 298 25.08 2.86 32.85
N GLN A 299 26.17 2.27 33.33
CA GLN A 299 26.43 2.10 34.76
C GLN A 299 26.58 3.43 35.51
N ARG A 300 27.25 4.43 34.91
CA ARG A 300 27.33 5.79 35.48
C ARG A 300 25.96 6.47 35.55
N SER A 301 25.07 6.18 34.62
CA SER A 301 23.68 6.62 34.62
C SER A 301 22.75 5.78 35.50
N GLY A 302 23.27 4.83 36.28
CA GLY A 302 22.50 4.07 37.27
C GLY A 302 21.94 2.72 36.80
N VAL A 303 22.40 2.19 35.67
CA VAL A 303 21.99 0.86 35.15
C VAL A 303 22.96 -0.22 35.65
N VAL A 304 22.58 -0.97 36.69
CA VAL A 304 23.54 -1.72 37.55
C VAL A 304 23.69 -3.23 37.23
N LYS A 305 22.99 -3.86 36.26
CA LYS A 305 23.10 -5.33 36.03
C LYS A 305 23.45 -5.77 34.61
N GLN A 306 24.28 -6.82 34.54
CA GLN A 306 24.99 -7.34 33.37
C GLN A 306 24.39 -8.65 32.80
N LEU A 307 24.55 -8.77 31.46
CA LEU A 307 24.81 -9.97 30.63
C LEU A 307 23.67 -10.96 30.33
N GLU A 308 22.66 -10.51 29.59
CA GLU A 308 22.12 -11.08 28.33
C GLU A 308 20.95 -10.19 27.94
N GLY A 309 21.20 -9.16 27.13
CA GLY A 309 20.25 -8.07 26.94
C GLY A 309 20.46 -6.93 27.95
N TRP A 310 20.60 -5.69 27.48
CA TRP A 310 20.70 -4.51 28.34
C TRP A 310 19.34 -3.90 28.56
N THR A 311 18.87 -3.73 29.80
CA THR A 311 17.65 -2.93 30.03
C THR A 311 17.99 -1.43 30.06
N ILE A 312 17.51 -0.65 29.08
CA ILE A 312 17.53 0.82 29.08
C ILE A 312 16.17 1.35 29.54
N GLU A 313 16.16 2.43 30.32
CA GLU A 313 14.95 3.19 30.63
C GLU A 313 14.80 4.31 29.59
N ARG A 314 13.61 4.41 29.00
CA ARG A 314 13.27 5.37 27.95
C ARG A 314 12.75 6.67 28.54
N SER A 315 12.67 7.72 27.71
CA SER A 315 12.17 9.03 28.15
C SER A 315 10.69 9.03 28.57
N ASP A 316 9.93 8.00 28.18
CA ASP A 316 8.55 7.75 28.63
C ASP A 316 8.46 6.91 29.92
N GLY A 317 9.59 6.54 30.53
CA GLY A 317 9.66 5.72 31.74
C GLY A 317 9.54 4.20 31.49
N SER A 318 9.31 3.78 30.25
CA SER A 318 9.29 2.34 29.90
C SER A 318 10.70 1.75 29.85
N LYS A 319 10.81 0.43 29.98
CA LYS A 319 12.09 -0.28 29.91
C LYS A 319 12.21 -1.03 28.59
N ALA A 320 13.38 -1.00 27.96
CA ALA A 320 13.66 -1.76 26.74
C ALA A 320 14.89 -2.64 26.94
N VAL A 321 14.86 -3.89 26.50
CA VAL A 321 16.03 -4.77 26.48
C VAL A 321 16.73 -4.75 25.13
N VAL A 322 18.03 -4.47 25.17
CA VAL A 322 18.95 -4.35 24.05
C VAL A 322 19.77 -5.62 23.93
N HIS A 323 19.50 -6.45 22.95
CA HIS A 323 20.29 -7.63 22.64
C HIS A 323 21.19 -7.39 21.41
N PHE A 324 22.41 -7.93 21.46
CA PHE A 324 23.27 -8.04 20.28
C PHE A 324 23.17 -9.47 19.78
N GLU A 325 22.52 -9.64 18.63
CA GLU A 325 22.55 -10.89 17.89
C GLU A 325 23.47 -10.68 16.70
N LEU A 326 24.78 -10.86 16.90
CA LEU A 326 25.80 -10.58 15.87
C LEU A 326 25.34 -11.10 14.49
N PRO A 327 25.30 -10.23 13.45
CA PRO A 327 25.79 -8.84 13.39
C PRO A 327 24.76 -7.74 13.73
N ASN A 328 23.60 -8.07 14.28
CA ASN A 328 22.47 -7.15 14.48
C ASN A 328 22.39 -6.58 15.91
N LEU A 329 21.90 -5.34 16.01
CA LEU A 329 21.40 -4.75 17.26
C LEU A 329 19.88 -4.91 17.29
N CYS A 330 19.34 -5.47 18.38
CA CYS A 330 17.90 -5.59 18.61
C CYS A 330 17.50 -4.91 19.92
N LEU A 331 16.49 -4.05 19.88
CA LEU A 331 15.89 -3.38 21.03
C LEU A 331 14.43 -3.85 21.12
N ASN A 332 14.05 -4.46 22.24
CA ASN A 332 12.68 -4.90 22.51
C ASN A 332 12.16 -4.19 23.76
N LEU A 333 10.97 -3.59 23.73
CA LEU A 333 10.30 -3.15 24.95
C LEU A 333 10.00 -4.33 25.87
N ILE A 334 10.13 -4.10 27.18
CA ILE A 334 9.68 -5.01 28.23
C ILE A 334 8.75 -4.22 29.15
N ASP A 335 7.54 -4.74 29.34
CA ASP A 335 6.57 -4.22 30.31
C ASP A 335 7.04 -4.38 31.77
#